data_AF-A0A379UN81-F1
#
_entry.id   AF-A0A379UN81-F1
#
_cell.length_a   1.000
_cell.length_b   1.000
_cell.length_c   1.000
_cell.angle_alpha   90.00
_cell.angle_beta   90.00
_cell.angle_gamma   90.00
#
_symmetry.space_group_name_H-M   'P 1'
#
loop_
_entity.id
_entity.type
_entity.pdbx_description
1 polymer ?
#
loop_
_entity_poly.entity_id
_entity_poly.type
_entity_poly.pdbx_seq_one_letter_code
_entity_poly.pdbx_strand_id
1 'polypeptide(L)'
;MGALGIGLIIFVDSDWVAGVSVILWGLGASLGFPLTISAASDTGPDAPTRVSVVATTGYLAFLVGPPLLGYLGEHYGLRSAMMVVLALVILAALVAKAVAKPVSTPQPVMEHNA
;
A
#
# COMPACT_ATOMS: atom_id res chain seq x y z
N MET A 1 -3.03 4.48 7.99
CA MET A 1 -2.49 3.69 9.12
C MET A 1 -1.07 3.21 8.87
N GLY A 2 -0.76 2.51 7.76
CA GLY A 2 0.61 2.04 7.49
C GLY A 2 1.70 3.12 7.48
N ALA A 3 1.46 4.24 6.78
CA ALA A 3 2.40 5.38 6.76
C ALA A 3 2.60 6.04 8.13
N LEU A 4 1.57 6.07 8.98
CA LEU A 4 1.65 6.58 10.35
C LEU A 4 2.50 5.65 11.23
N GLY A 5 2.34 4.33 11.10
CA GLY A 5 3.19 3.35 11.78
C GLY A 5 4.66 3.49 11.40
N ILE A 6 4.98 3.62 10.10
CA ILE A 6 6.36 3.83 9.65
C ILE A 6 6.92 5.17 10.15
N GLY A 7 6.12 6.25 10.15
CA GLY A 7 6.54 7.53 10.70
C GLY A 7 6.90 7.46 12.18
N LEU A 8 6.09 6.79 13.00
CA LEU A 8 6.35 6.61 14.42
C LEU A 8 7.64 5.83 14.68
N ILE A 9 7.93 4.78 13.87
CA ILE A 9 9.15 3.97 13.99
C ILE A 9 10.43 4.76 13.69
N ILE A 10 10.35 5.78 12.82
CA ILE A 10 11.51 6.57 12.39
C ILE A 10 11.84 7.69 13.39
N PHE A 11 10.81 8.34 13.96
CA PHE A 11 10.98 9.57 14.74
C PHE A 11 10.91 9.38 16.25
N VAL A 12 10.51 8.20 16.74
CA VAL A 12 10.36 7.94 18.18
C VAL A 12 11.31 6.83 18.63
N ASP A 13 12.32 7.20 19.44
CA ASP A 13 13.27 6.28 20.05
C ASP A 13 12.72 5.67 21.34
N SER A 14 11.73 4.78 21.20
CA SER A 14 11.18 3.99 22.31
C SER A 14 10.77 2.60 21.84
N ASP A 15 11.29 1.56 22.49
CA ASP A 15 11.04 0.15 22.16
C ASP A 15 9.54 -0.19 22.18
N TRP A 16 8.80 0.40 23.12
CA TRP A 16 7.35 0.23 23.21
C TRP A 16 6.63 0.86 22.01
N VAL A 17 7.04 2.07 21.62
CA VAL A 17 6.47 2.77 20.46
C VAL A 17 6.82 2.04 19.16
N ALA A 18 8.02 1.47 19.06
CA ALA A 18 8.40 0.63 17.93
C ALA A 18 7.46 -0.59 17.79
N GLY A 19 7.12 -1.26 18.89
CA GLY A 19 6.15 -2.35 18.88
C GLY A 19 4.77 -1.95 18.34
N VAL A 20 4.21 -0.85 18.85
CA VAL A 20 2.92 -0.31 18.37
C VAL A 20 3.00 0.11 16.90
N SER A 21 4.13 0.69 16.49
CA SER A 21 4.40 1.13 15.12
C SER A 21 4.40 -0.04 14.13
N VAL A 22 5.03 -1.16 14.48
CA VAL A 22 5.02 -2.39 13.66
C VAL A 22 3.60 -2.94 13.53
N ILE A 23 2.80 -2.92 14.59
CA ILE A 23 1.40 -3.38 14.53
C ILE A 23 0.60 -2.49 13.57
N LEU A 24 0.71 -1.17 13.69
CA LEU A 24 0.01 -0.23 12.81
C LEU A 24 0.47 -0.35 11.35
N TRP A 25 1.76 -0.60 11.14
CA TRP A 25 2.32 -0.88 9.82
C TRP A 25 1.76 -2.19 9.24
N GLY A 26 1.77 -3.26 10.03
CA GLY A 26 1.24 -4.58 9.65
C GLY A 26 -0.25 -4.54 9.32
N LEU A 27 -1.06 -3.84 10.10
CA LEU A 27 -2.48 -3.64 9.82
C LEU A 27 -2.71 -2.85 8.52
N GLY A 28 -1.87 -1.84 8.26
CA GLY A 28 -1.93 -1.11 7.00
C GLY A 28 -1.57 -1.99 5.80
N ALA A 29 -0.53 -2.82 5.94
CA ALA A 29 -0.06 -3.71 4.89
C ALA A 29 -1.04 -4.86 4.60
N SER A 30 -1.68 -5.42 5.64
CA SER A 30 -2.64 -6.53 5.49
C SER A 30 -3.91 -6.10 4.75
N LEU A 31 -4.35 -4.86 4.93
CA LEU A 31 -5.46 -4.28 4.17
C LEU A 31 -5.05 -3.92 2.74
N GLY A 32 -3.78 -3.58 2.52
CA GLY A 32 -3.26 -3.24 1.20
C GLY A 32 -3.50 -4.32 0.16
N PHE A 33 -3.21 -5.59 0.49
CA PHE A 33 -3.38 -6.73 -0.42
C PHE A 33 -4.83 -6.96 -0.91
N PRO A 34 -5.84 -7.16 -0.04
CA PRO A 34 -7.21 -7.34 -0.48
C PRO A 34 -7.74 -6.10 -1.20
N LEU A 35 -7.38 -4.89 -0.76
CA LEU A 35 -7.81 -3.65 -1.41
C LEU A 35 -7.20 -3.50 -2.82
N THR A 36 -5.94 -3.88 -3.04
CA THR A 36 -5.34 -3.81 -4.37
C THR A 36 -5.97 -4.81 -5.32
N ILE A 37 -6.31 -6.02 -4.85
CA ILE A 37 -7.00 -7.03 -5.67
C ILE A 37 -8.42 -6.58 -6.02
N SER A 38 -9.19 -6.05 -5.06
CA SER A 38 -10.52 -5.47 -5.33
C SER A 38 -10.46 -4.29 -6.29
N ALA A 39 -9.50 -3.37 -6.10
CA ALA A 39 -9.30 -2.28 -7.04
C ALA A 39 -8.90 -2.81 -8.43
N ALA A 40 -8.09 -3.88 -8.49
CA ALA A 40 -7.68 -4.52 -9.72
C ALA A 40 -8.78 -5.32 -10.42
N SER A 41 -9.85 -5.74 -9.74
CA SER A 41 -10.99 -6.39 -10.40
C SER A 41 -11.95 -5.37 -11.01
N ASP A 42 -12.12 -4.21 -10.39
CA ASP A 42 -13.25 -3.31 -10.67
C ASP A 42 -13.02 -2.32 -11.84
N THR A 43 -11.83 -2.30 -12.45
CA THR A 43 -11.40 -1.24 -13.39
C THR A 43 -11.44 -1.63 -14.87
N GLY A 44 -12.56 -2.19 -15.35
CA GLY A 44 -12.82 -2.41 -16.78
C GLY A 44 -12.82 -3.88 -17.21
N PRO A 45 -12.86 -4.18 -18.52
CA PRO A 45 -12.89 -5.56 -19.03
C PRO A 45 -11.59 -6.32 -18.68
N ASP A 46 -11.69 -7.64 -18.60
CA ASP A 46 -10.56 -8.56 -18.32
C ASP A 46 -9.90 -8.43 -16.93
N ALA A 47 -10.71 -8.50 -15.88
CA ALA A 47 -10.26 -8.58 -14.49
C ALA A 47 -9.14 -9.62 -14.21
N PRO A 48 -9.16 -10.87 -14.77
CA PRO A 48 -8.13 -11.86 -14.48
C PRO A 48 -6.71 -11.41 -14.89
N THR A 49 -6.57 -10.81 -16.07
CA THR A 49 -5.28 -10.32 -16.59
C THR A 49 -4.70 -9.24 -15.69
N ARG A 50 -5.54 -8.30 -15.22
CA ARG A 50 -5.12 -7.19 -14.38
C ARG A 50 -4.71 -7.63 -12.98
N VAL A 51 -5.46 -8.58 -12.40
CA VAL A 51 -5.09 -9.22 -11.14
C VAL A 51 -3.76 -9.96 -11.27
N SER A 52 -3.50 -10.63 -12.40
CA SER A 52 -2.21 -11.27 -12.66
C SER A 52 -1.05 -10.27 -12.69
N VAL A 53 -1.21 -9.12 -13.35
CA VAL A 53 -0.19 -8.06 -13.35
C VAL A 53 0.09 -7.58 -11.93
N VAL A 54 -0.94 -7.30 -11.13
CA VAL A 54 -0.79 -6.86 -9.73
C VAL A 54 -0.07 -7.91 -8.90
N ALA A 55 -0.41 -9.19 -9.04
CA ALA A 55 0.23 -10.28 -8.33
C ALA A 55 1.71 -10.41 -8.70
N THR A 56 2.05 -10.37 -9.99
CA THR A 56 3.44 -10.44 -10.47
C THR A 56 4.26 -9.25 -9.97
N THR A 57 3.71 -8.03 -10.00
CA THR A 57 4.38 -6.85 -9.41
C THR A 57 4.59 -7.02 -7.90
N GLY A 58 3.61 -7.56 -7.18
CA GLY A 58 3.75 -7.88 -5.76
C GLY A 58 4.86 -8.89 -5.47
N TYR A 59 4.97 -9.96 -6.28
CA TYR A 59 6.05 -10.93 -6.16
C TYR A 59 7.42 -10.33 -6.44
N LEU A 60 7.55 -9.50 -7.48
CA LEU A 60 8.80 -8.78 -7.76
C LEU A 60 9.19 -7.86 -6.60
N ALA A 61 8.23 -7.13 -6.03
CA ALA A 61 8.47 -6.27 -4.88
C ALA A 61 8.93 -7.07 -3.65
N PHE A 62 8.34 -8.24 -3.39
CA PHE A 62 8.77 -9.11 -2.29
C PHE A 62 10.09 -9.81 -2.55
N LEU A 63 10.45 -10.07 -3.80
CA LEU A 63 11.75 -10.66 -4.14
C LEU A 63 12.88 -9.64 -4.00
N VAL A 64 12.66 -8.40 -4.47
CA VAL A 64 13.68 -7.34 -4.51
C VAL A 64 13.75 -6.56 -3.20
N GLY A 65 12.63 -6.40 -2.49
CA GLY A 65 12.52 -5.60 -1.28
C GLY A 65 13.47 -6.03 -0.16
N PRO A 66 13.43 -7.30 0.31
CA PRO A 66 14.27 -7.74 1.42
C PRO A 66 15.78 -7.64 1.14
N PRO A 67 16.31 -8.08 -0.03
CA PRO A 67 17.72 -7.87 -0.35
C PRO A 67 18.12 -6.40 -0.40
N LEU A 68 17.30 -5.55 -1.02
CA LEU A 68 17.57 -4.11 -1.11
C LEU A 68 17.59 -3.44 0.27
N LEU A 69 16.63 -3.76 1.13
CA LEU A 69 16.56 -3.24 2.49
C LEU A 69 17.68 -3.79 3.38
N GLY A 70 18.06 -5.06 3.20
CA GLY A 70 19.20 -5.67 3.89
C GLY A 70 20.50 -4.96 3.55
N TYR A 71 20.78 -4.78 2.26
CA TYR A 71 21.94 -4.02 1.78
C TYR A 71 21.96 -2.59 2.35
N LEU A 72 20.83 -1.89 2.30
CA LEU A 72 20.74 -0.53 2.82
C LEU A 72 20.88 -0.48 4.36
N GLY A 73 20.40 -1.50 5.06
CA GLY A 73 20.54 -1.64 6.51
C GLY A 73 21.98 -1.89 6.94
N GLU A 74 22.74 -2.69 6.18
CA GLU A 74 24.16 -2.94 6.45
C GLU A 74 25.04 -1.71 6.23
N HIS A 75 24.77 -0.93 5.16
CA HIS A 75 25.60 0.22 4.80
C HIS A 75 25.20 1.53 5.49
N TYR A 76 23.91 1.77 5.72
CA TYR A 76 23.37 3.05 6.22
C TYR A 76 22.59 2.93 7.54
N GLY A 77 22.48 1.71 8.10
CA GLY A 77 21.74 1.44 9.32
C GLY A 77 20.23 1.26 9.11
N LEU A 78 19.58 0.59 10.07
CA LEU A 78 18.16 0.21 10.01
C LEU A 78 17.20 1.40 9.82
N ARG A 79 17.52 2.55 10.44
CA ARG A 79 16.69 3.75 10.33
C ARG A 79 16.64 4.29 8.90
N SER A 80 17.75 4.25 8.17
CA SER A 80 17.81 4.69 6.77
C SER A 80 17.01 3.76 5.85
N ALA A 81 17.09 2.45 6.07
CA ALA A 81 16.27 1.46 5.35
C ALA A 81 14.75 1.73 5.51
N MET A 82 14.30 2.11 6.71
CA MET A 82 12.90 2.46 6.96
C MET A 82 12.45 3.73 6.23
N MET A 83 13.34 4.70 5.98
CA MET A 83 12.99 5.90 5.19
C MET A 83 12.66 5.54 3.74
N VAL A 84 13.35 4.56 3.15
CA VAL A 84 13.03 4.08 1.79
C VAL A 84 11.65 3.44 1.75
N VAL A 85 11.31 2.63 2.77
CA VAL A 85 9.97 2.05 2.89
C VAL A 85 8.90 3.15 3.01
N LEU A 86 9.15 4.17 3.84
CA LEU A 86 8.23 5.31 3.97
C LEU A 86 8.03 6.03 2.64
N ALA A 87 9.11 6.32 1.92
CA ALA A 87 9.08 7.00 0.63
C ALA A 87 8.24 6.22 -0.39
N LEU A 88 8.43 4.90 -0.47
CA LEU A 88 7.65 4.03 -1.36
C LEU A 88 6.16 4.02 -0.99
N VAL A 89 5.83 3.95 0.31
CA VAL A 89 4.43 3.98 0.77
C VAL A 89 3.76 5.32 0.47
N ILE A 90 4.47 6.43 0.68
CA ILE A 90 3.97 7.78 0.33
C ILE A 90 3.74 7.88 -1.18
N LEU A 91 4.71 7.45 -1.99
CA LEU A 91 4.60 7.46 -3.45
C LEU A 91 3.39 6.64 -3.92
N ALA A 92 3.22 5.43 -3.39
CA ALA A 92 2.07 4.58 -3.69
C ALA A 92 0.75 5.26 -3.32
N ALA A 93 0.68 5.90 -2.15
CA ALA A 93 -0.51 6.64 -1.72
C ALA A 93 -0.81 7.84 -2.64
N LEU A 94 0.22 8.58 -3.07
CA LEU A 94 0.06 9.70 -4.01
C LEU A 94 -0.45 9.24 -5.37
N VAL A 95 0.15 8.17 -5.93
CA VAL A 95 -0.29 7.58 -7.19
C VAL A 95 -1.73 7.08 -7.08
N ALA A 96 -2.08 6.37 -5.99
CA ALA A 96 -3.44 5.91 -5.75
C ALA A 96 -4.45 7.08 -5.71
N LYS A 97 -4.11 8.18 -5.02
CA LYS A 97 -4.96 9.38 -5.00
C LYS A 97 -5.06 10.06 -6.37
N ALA A 98 -4.00 10.08 -7.15
CA ALA A 98 -3.98 10.71 -8.47
C ALA A 98 -4.82 9.94 -9.50
N VAL A 99 -4.93 8.62 -9.35
CA VAL A 99 -5.64 7.74 -10.29
C VAL A 99 -7.07 7.42 -9.83
N ALA A 100 -7.44 7.73 -8.58
CA ALA A 100 -8.79 7.54 -8.06
C ALA A 100 -9.82 8.37 -8.87
N LYS A 101 -10.76 7.70 -9.55
CA LYS A 101 -11.89 8.36 -10.21
C LYS A 101 -12.97 8.77 -9.18
N PRO A 102 -13.69 9.88 -9.38
CA PRO A 102 -14.84 10.23 -8.55
C PRO A 102 -15.90 9.12 -8.65
N VAL A 103 -16.49 8.76 -7.52
CA VAL A 103 -17.62 7.83 -7.46
C VAL A 103 -18.76 8.43 -8.27
N SER A 104 -19.09 7.84 -9.42
CA SER A 104 -20.26 8.22 -10.20
C SER A 104 -21.50 8.01 -9.33
N THR A 105 -22.20 9.11 -9.02
CA THR A 105 -23.48 9.11 -8.30
C THR A 105 -24.44 8.10 -8.95
N PRO A 106 -25.04 7.16 -8.20
CA PRO A 106 -26.06 6.27 -8.72
C PRO A 106 -27.19 7.11 -9.35
N GLN A 107 -27.46 6.94 -10.64
CA GLN A 107 -28.58 7.61 -11.28
C GLN A 107 -29.88 7.10 -10.63
N PRO A 108 -30.81 7.99 -10.24
CA PRO A 108 -32.11 7.58 -9.70
C PRO A 108 -32.81 6.77 -10.79
N VAL A 109 -33.16 5.53 -10.46
CA VAL A 109 -34.02 4.69 -11.30
C VAL A 109 -35.35 5.43 -11.42
N MET A 110 -35.58 6.08 -12.56
CA MET A 110 -36.88 6.64 -12.89
C MET A 110 -37.82 5.46 -13.12
N GLU A 111 -38.57 5.06 -12.09
CA GLU A 111 -39.73 4.19 -12.23
C GLU A 111 -40.74 4.87 -13.16
N HIS A 112 -40.72 4.47 -14.42
CA HIS A 112 -41.76 4.80 -15.39
C HIS A 112 -42.72 3.62 -15.46
N ASN A 113 -43.77 3.65 -14.63
CA ASN A 113 -44.97 2.83 -14.79
C ASN A 113 -46.18 3.72 -14.45
N ALA A 114 -46.75 4.32 -15.49
CA ALA A 114 -48.08 4.95 -15.48
C ALA A 114 -48.91 4.33 -16.61
#